data_AF-B1FN39-F1
#
_entry.id   AF-B1FN39-F1
#
_cell.length_a   1.000
_cell.length_b   1.000
_cell.length_c   1.000
_cell.angle_alpha   90.00
_cell.angle_beta   90.00
_cell.angle_gamma   90.00
#
_symmetry.space_group_name_H-M   'P 1'
#
loop_
_entity.id
_entity.type
_entity.pdbx_description
1 polymer ?
#
loop_
_entity_poly.entity_id
_entity_poly.type
_entity_poly.pdbx_seq_one_letter_code
_entity_poly.pdbx_strand_id
1 'polypeptide(L)'
;MKRAHRSMRGTSLLEAVLAVALLAVVMLAVAGSQLAMTRAQRATIWRERALWLADARIERRHAAAGADDGVAALAAASLPGGAMTLDHGPGGVRYVIVGWRGAGAAVSTRCEGAGATVKPPSCVRIPFREVEVDAVER
;
A
#
# COMPACT_ATOMS: atom_id res chain seq x y z
N MET A 1 -48.89 34.12 -44.91
CA MET A 1 -47.53 33.69 -44.50
C MET A 1 -47.45 33.67 -42.98
N LYS A 2 -47.60 32.50 -42.33
CA LYS A 2 -47.51 32.38 -40.87
C LYS A 2 -46.14 31.81 -40.50
N ARG A 3 -45.34 32.60 -39.76
CA ARG A 3 -43.99 32.25 -39.30
C ARG A 3 -44.06 31.15 -38.23
N ALA A 4 -43.75 29.92 -38.60
CA ALA A 4 -43.49 28.83 -37.67
C ALA A 4 -41.99 28.74 -37.35
N HIS A 5 -41.44 29.66 -36.54
CA HIS A 5 -40.04 29.49 -36.13
C HIS A 5 -39.64 30.14 -34.79
N ARG A 6 -40.48 30.03 -33.76
CA ARG A 6 -40.09 30.41 -32.38
C ARG A 6 -40.20 29.32 -31.32
N SER A 7 -40.84 28.20 -31.60
CA SER A 7 -41.09 27.17 -30.58
C SER A 7 -39.96 26.13 -30.39
N MET A 8 -39.01 26.00 -31.34
CA MET A 8 -37.96 24.96 -31.30
C MET A 8 -36.62 25.40 -30.71
N ARG A 9 -36.41 26.71 -30.45
CA ARG A 9 -35.12 27.22 -29.93
C ARG A 9 -34.96 27.04 -28.42
N GLY A 10 -36.05 26.99 -27.66
CA GLY A 10 -36.01 26.81 -26.20
C GLY A 10 -35.70 25.37 -25.77
N THR A 11 -36.21 24.39 -26.51
CA THR A 11 -35.97 22.96 -26.23
C THR A 11 -34.53 22.54 -26.56
N SER A 12 -33.97 23.00 -27.68
CA SER A 12 -32.59 22.70 -28.07
C SER A 12 -31.53 23.29 -27.12
N LEU A 13 -31.77 24.49 -26.58
CA LEU A 13 -30.84 25.12 -25.64
C LEU A 13 -30.89 24.43 -24.27
N LEU A 14 -32.09 24.06 -23.81
CA LEU A 14 -32.27 23.31 -22.57
C LEU A 14 -31.70 21.89 -22.66
N GLU A 15 -31.85 21.24 -23.81
CA GLU A 15 -31.23 19.96 -24.12
C GLU A 15 -29.70 20.06 -24.13
N ALA A 16 -29.13 21.08 -24.76
CA ALA A 16 -27.69 21.32 -24.74
C ALA A 16 -27.17 21.57 -23.32
N VAL A 17 -27.87 22.39 -22.53
CA VAL A 17 -27.52 22.65 -21.12
C VAL A 17 -27.61 21.36 -20.30
N LEU A 18 -28.64 20.54 -20.52
CA LEU A 18 -28.79 19.26 -19.83
C LEU A 18 -27.68 18.28 -20.22
N ALA A 19 -27.36 18.17 -21.50
CA ALA A 19 -26.27 17.34 -21.99
C ALA A 19 -24.92 17.77 -21.38
N VAL A 20 -24.65 19.07 -21.34
CA VAL A 20 -23.44 19.62 -20.71
C VAL A 20 -23.42 19.34 -19.21
N ALA A 21 -24.55 19.52 -18.51
CA ALA A 21 -24.65 19.24 -17.09
C ALA A 21 -24.41 17.74 -16.78
N LEU A 22 -25.01 16.85 -17.57
CA LEU A 22 -24.81 15.40 -17.44
C LEU A 22 -23.37 15.00 -17.72
N LEU A 23 -22.76 15.53 -18.79
CA LEU A 23 -21.34 15.32 -19.09
C LEU A 23 -20.44 15.78 -17.94
N ALA A 24 -20.72 16.95 -17.35
CA ALA A 24 -19.97 17.46 -16.22
C ALA A 24 -20.08 16.54 -14.99
N VAL A 25 -21.28 16.06 -14.67
CA VAL A 25 -21.50 15.11 -13.56
C VAL A 25 -20.76 13.78 -13.81
N VAL A 26 -20.82 13.25 -15.03
CA VAL A 26 -20.10 12.03 -15.40
C VAL A 26 -18.59 12.22 -15.25
N MET A 27 -18.04 13.34 -15.73
CA MET A 27 -16.61 13.64 -15.59
C MET A 27 -16.18 13.76 -14.14
N LEU A 28 -16.99 14.39 -13.28
CA LEU A 28 -16.74 14.44 -11.83
C LEU A 28 -16.74 13.05 -11.19
N ALA A 29 -17.68 12.19 -11.57
CA ALA A 29 -17.75 10.82 -11.07
C ALA A 29 -16.53 9.98 -11.50
N VAL A 30 -16.09 10.12 -12.75
CA VAL A 30 -14.89 9.45 -13.27
C VAL A 30 -13.64 9.92 -12.54
N ALA A 31 -13.44 11.24 -12.42
CA ALA A 31 -12.29 11.81 -11.73
C ALA A 31 -12.24 11.39 -10.25
N GLY A 32 -13.39 11.38 -9.56
CA GLY A 32 -13.50 10.89 -8.19
C GLY A 32 -13.12 9.42 -8.06
N SER A 33 -13.56 8.59 -9.00
CA SER A 33 -13.25 7.15 -9.03
C SER A 33 -11.75 6.90 -9.28
N GLN A 34 -11.14 7.61 -10.22
CA GLN A 34 -9.70 7.53 -10.49
C GLN A 34 -8.87 7.95 -9.27
N LEU A 35 -9.29 9.01 -8.57
CA LEU A 35 -8.63 9.47 -7.35
C LEU A 35 -8.73 8.44 -6.22
N ALA A 36 -9.89 7.82 -6.04
CA ALA A 36 -10.09 6.73 -5.07
C ALA A 36 -9.20 5.52 -5.40
N MET A 37 -9.16 5.10 -6.68
CA MET A 37 -8.33 4.00 -7.15
C MET A 37 -6.83 4.28 -6.95
N THR A 38 -6.36 5.48 -7.28
CA THR A 38 -4.96 5.89 -7.08
C THR A 38 -4.57 5.84 -5.60
N ARG A 39 -5.48 6.24 -4.70
CA ARG A 39 -5.25 6.15 -3.24
C ARG A 39 -5.15 4.69 -2.78
N ALA A 40 -5.97 3.80 -3.34
CA ALA A 40 -5.92 2.38 -3.02
C ALA A 40 -4.61 1.72 -3.51
N GLN A 41 -4.16 2.03 -4.74
CA GLN A 41 -2.93 1.48 -5.31
C GLN A 41 -1.67 1.86 -4.53
N ARG A 42 -1.61 3.07 -3.95
CA ARG A 42 -0.45 3.46 -3.13
C ARG A 42 -0.28 2.55 -1.91
N ALA A 43 -1.38 2.08 -1.31
CA ALA A 43 -1.32 1.19 -0.17
C ALA A 43 -0.79 -0.21 -0.54
N THR A 44 -1.12 -0.71 -1.74
CA THR A 44 -0.65 -2.02 -2.21
C THR A 44 0.84 -1.97 -2.57
N ILE A 45 1.29 -0.92 -3.26
CA ILE A 45 2.71 -0.73 -3.64
C ILE A 45 3.62 -0.72 -2.42
N TRP A 46 3.25 -0.04 -1.33
CA TRP A 46 4.08 -0.03 -0.11
C TRP A 46 4.14 -1.39 0.55
N ARG A 47 3.05 -2.15 0.51
CA ARG A 47 3.01 -3.50 1.06
C ARG A 47 3.87 -4.46 0.26
N GLU A 48 3.81 -4.41 -1.07
CA GLU A 48 4.68 -5.20 -1.95
C GLU A 48 6.17 -4.88 -1.70
N ARG A 49 6.53 -3.59 -1.65
CA ARG A 49 7.92 -3.20 -1.33
C ARG A 49 8.35 -3.68 0.06
N ALA A 50 7.47 -3.61 1.05
CA ALA A 50 7.76 -4.08 2.40
C ALA A 50 7.98 -5.61 2.44
N LEU A 51 7.24 -6.38 1.64
CA LEU A 51 7.46 -7.83 1.49
C LEU A 51 8.83 -8.12 0.87
N TRP A 52 9.19 -7.44 -0.21
CA TRP A 52 10.51 -7.59 -0.84
C TRP A 52 11.67 -7.22 0.10
N LEU A 53 11.50 -6.19 0.93
CA LEU A 53 12.51 -5.80 1.93
C LEU A 53 12.62 -6.82 3.06
N ALA A 54 11.49 -7.39 3.49
CA ALA A 54 11.49 -8.43 4.51
C ALA A 54 12.20 -9.69 4.00
N ASP A 55 11.90 -10.10 2.76
CA ASP A 55 12.54 -11.22 2.09
C ASP A 55 14.05 -11.00 1.93
N ALA A 56 14.47 -9.83 1.42
CA ALA A 56 15.89 -9.48 1.32
C ALA A 56 16.62 -9.55 2.67
N ARG A 57 15.96 -9.14 3.77
CA ARG A 57 16.55 -9.25 5.12
C ARG A 57 16.71 -10.71 5.55
N ILE A 58 15.76 -11.58 5.23
CA ILE A 58 15.83 -13.02 5.53
C ILE A 58 16.98 -13.65 4.74
N GLU A 59 17.05 -13.40 3.44
CA GLU A 59 18.11 -13.95 2.58
C GLU A 59 19.50 -13.48 3.02
N ARG A 60 19.64 -12.21 3.40
CA ARG A 60 20.91 -11.68 3.93
C ARG A 60 21.28 -12.30 5.27
N ARG A 61 20.31 -12.64 6.11
CA ARG A 61 20.54 -13.35 7.38
C ARG A 61 20.99 -14.78 7.17
N HIS A 62 20.44 -15.46 6.18
CA HIS A 62 20.91 -16.80 5.80
C HIS A 62 22.30 -16.76 5.20
N ALA A 63 22.64 -15.75 4.40
CA ALA A 63 23.96 -15.61 3.80
C ALA A 63 25.05 -15.21 4.81
N ALA A 64 24.75 -14.32 5.75
CA ALA A 64 25.71 -13.84 6.76
C ALA A 64 24.97 -13.39 8.04
N ALA A 65 24.78 -14.32 8.96
CA ALA A 65 24.10 -14.06 10.22
C ALA A 65 24.80 -12.94 11.02
N GLY A 66 24.03 -11.93 11.44
CA GLY A 66 24.51 -10.86 12.32
C GLY A 66 25.19 -9.66 11.64
N ALA A 67 25.47 -9.72 10.34
CA ALA A 67 26.01 -8.56 9.62
C ALA A 67 24.96 -7.43 9.49
N ASP A 68 25.41 -6.18 9.61
CA ASP A 68 24.64 -5.05 9.12
C ASP A 68 24.61 -5.13 7.58
N ASP A 69 23.41 -5.31 7.04
CA ASP A 69 23.19 -5.51 5.61
C ASP A 69 22.63 -4.26 4.92
N GLY A 70 22.45 -3.16 5.67
CA GLY A 70 21.89 -1.91 5.15
C GLY A 70 20.40 -2.00 4.76
N VAL A 71 19.76 -3.16 4.91
CA VAL A 71 18.37 -3.37 4.47
C VAL A 71 17.40 -2.56 5.33
N ALA A 72 17.72 -2.35 6.61
CA ALA A 72 16.95 -1.46 7.49
C ALA A 72 16.99 0.00 7.01
N ALA A 73 18.15 0.49 6.56
CA ALA A 73 18.28 1.83 5.98
C ALA A 73 17.53 1.94 4.63
N LEU A 74 17.59 0.89 3.81
CA LEU A 74 16.83 0.82 2.56
C LEU A 74 15.31 0.87 2.83
N ALA A 75 14.82 0.24 3.90
CA ALA A 75 13.43 0.32 4.30
C ALA A 75 13.01 1.75 4.69
N ALA A 76 13.85 2.46 5.45
CA ALA A 76 13.61 3.86 5.81
C ALA A 76 13.58 4.80 4.58
N ALA A 77 14.40 4.51 3.56
CA ALA A 77 14.45 5.28 2.32
C ALA A 77 13.32 4.94 1.34
N SER A 78 12.88 3.68 1.30
CA SER A 78 11.95 3.15 0.29
C SER A 78 10.48 3.23 0.69
N LEU A 79 10.20 3.42 1.99
CA LEU A 79 8.86 3.45 2.56
C LEU A 79 8.63 4.76 3.33
N PRO A 80 7.41 5.32 3.31
CA PRO A 80 7.10 6.56 4.01
C PRO A 80 7.21 6.36 5.53
N GLY A 81 8.23 6.95 6.15
CA GLY A 81 8.51 6.72 7.58
C GLY A 81 8.79 5.25 7.87
N GLY A 82 9.48 4.57 6.94
CA GLY A 82 9.79 3.15 7.03
C GLY A 82 10.65 2.82 8.24
N ALA A 83 10.37 1.68 8.85
CA ALA A 83 11.19 1.08 9.89
C ALA A 83 11.21 -0.43 9.74
N MET A 84 12.33 -1.05 10.12
CA MET A 84 12.49 -2.50 10.12
C MET A 84 12.98 -2.95 11.49
N THR A 85 12.36 -3.98 12.03
CA THR A 85 12.76 -4.61 13.29
C THR A 85 12.79 -6.13 13.15
N LEU A 86 13.53 -6.74 14.06
CA LEU A 86 13.59 -8.19 14.21
C LEU A 86 13.01 -8.55 15.56
N ASP A 87 12.20 -9.60 15.58
CA ASP A 87 11.55 -10.10 16.78
C ASP A 87 11.78 -11.61 16.93
N HIS A 88 11.68 -12.10 18.15
CA HIS A 88 11.85 -13.52 18.49
C HIS A 88 10.50 -14.16 18.75
N GLY A 89 10.26 -15.28 18.08
CA GLY A 89 9.11 -16.13 18.27
C GLY A 89 9.41 -17.38 19.10
N PRO A 90 8.35 -18.10 19.51
CA PRO A 90 8.49 -19.40 20.13
C PRO A 90 9.11 -20.42 19.15
N GLY A 91 9.80 -21.41 19.69
CA GLY A 91 10.32 -22.55 18.91
C GLY A 91 11.44 -22.21 17.92
N GLY A 92 12.24 -21.17 18.21
CA GLY A 92 13.36 -20.75 17.37
C GLY A 92 12.96 -20.00 16.09
N VAL A 93 11.69 -19.60 15.98
CA VAL A 93 11.23 -18.74 14.89
C VAL A 93 11.69 -17.31 15.13
N ARG A 94 12.17 -16.64 14.10
CA ARG A 94 12.44 -15.21 14.08
C ARG A 94 11.41 -14.52 13.20
N TYR A 95 11.16 -13.25 13.43
CA TYR A 95 10.28 -12.45 12.59
C TYR A 95 11.01 -11.24 12.05
N VAL A 96 10.88 -10.98 10.74
CA VAL A 96 11.17 -9.66 10.18
C VAL A 96 9.87 -8.87 10.15
N ILE A 97 9.88 -7.69 10.76
CA ILE A 97 8.76 -6.76 10.76
C ILE A 97 9.19 -5.51 9.99
N VAL A 98 8.44 -5.17 8.94
CA VAL A 98 8.66 -3.96 8.15
C VAL A 98 7.41 -3.10 8.22
N GLY A 99 7.54 -1.92 8.83
CA GLY A 99 6.45 -0.97 9.03
C GLY A 99 6.62 0.29 8.19
N TRP A 100 5.51 0.94 7.86
CA TRP A 100 5.47 2.26 7.23
C TRP A 100 4.36 3.11 7.84
N ARG A 101 4.49 4.43 7.70
CA ARG A 101 3.45 5.37 8.11
C ARG A 101 2.20 5.15 7.26
N GLY A 102 1.17 4.58 7.88
CA GLY A 102 -0.19 4.62 7.34
C GLY A 102 -0.80 6.01 7.49
N ALA A 103 -1.85 6.32 6.73
CA ALA A 103 -2.61 7.57 6.85
C ALA A 103 -3.40 7.71 8.19
N GLY A 104 -2.93 7.13 9.30
CA GLY A 104 -3.62 7.20 10.59
C GLY A 104 -3.08 6.37 11.76
N ALA A 105 -1.79 6.03 11.85
CA ALA A 105 -1.27 5.44 13.08
C ALA A 105 0.24 5.70 13.29
N ALA A 106 0.58 6.10 14.53
CA ALA A 106 1.89 5.90 15.12
C ALA A 106 2.24 4.41 15.11
N VAL A 107 3.54 4.09 15.01
CA VAL A 107 4.13 2.74 14.90
C VAL A 107 3.31 1.72 15.68
N SER A 108 2.41 1.03 14.99
CA SER A 108 1.36 0.30 15.67
C SER A 108 1.89 -1.05 16.12
N THR A 109 1.70 -1.35 17.41
CA THR A 109 1.68 -2.68 18.06
C THR A 109 0.79 -3.73 17.37
N ARG A 110 0.23 -3.42 16.19
CA ARG A 110 -0.77 -4.19 15.44
C ARG A 110 -0.16 -5.23 14.48
N CYS A 111 1.16 -5.23 14.27
CA CYS A 111 1.82 -6.29 13.47
C CYS A 111 1.84 -7.63 14.19
N GLU A 112 1.57 -7.64 15.51
CA GLU A 112 1.64 -8.81 16.39
C GLU A 112 0.42 -9.73 16.28
N GLY A 113 -0.72 -9.24 15.77
CA GLY A 113 -1.94 -10.03 15.65
C GLY A 113 -2.79 -9.59 14.47
N ALA A 114 -2.71 -10.32 13.36
CA ALA A 114 -3.66 -10.22 12.27
C ALA A 114 -5.01 -10.84 12.69
N GLY A 115 -5.69 -10.23 13.66
CA GLY A 115 -7.14 -10.36 13.77
C GLY A 115 -7.77 -9.70 12.53
N ALA A 116 -8.93 -10.18 12.11
CA ALA A 116 -9.65 -9.67 10.94
C ALA A 116 -10.03 -8.18 11.10
N THR A 117 -9.12 -7.27 10.76
CA THR A 117 -9.35 -5.84 10.76
C THR A 117 -9.79 -5.39 9.36
N VAL A 118 -10.83 -4.55 9.29
CA VAL A 118 -11.40 -4.00 8.04
C VAL A 118 -10.36 -3.27 7.16
N LYS A 119 -9.26 -2.78 7.75
CA LYS A 119 -8.12 -2.18 7.05
C LYS A 119 -6.85 -2.95 7.35
N PRO A 120 -6.09 -3.40 6.34
CA PRO A 120 -4.83 -4.10 6.57
C PRO A 120 -3.83 -3.19 7.30
N PRO A 121 -3.02 -3.75 8.20
CA PRO A 121 -2.03 -2.97 8.94
C PRO A 121 -0.97 -2.39 8.00
N SER A 122 -0.43 -1.23 8.34
CA SER A 122 0.68 -0.60 7.60
C SER A 122 2.04 -1.21 7.96
N CYS A 123 2.06 -2.54 8.04
CA CYS A 123 3.25 -3.34 8.24
C CYS A 123 3.07 -4.76 7.70
N VAL A 124 4.19 -5.43 7.50
CA VAL A 124 4.28 -6.87 7.22
C VAL A 124 5.14 -7.53 8.29
N ARG A 125 4.81 -8.78 8.63
CA ARG A 125 5.54 -9.62 9.59
C ARG A 125 5.74 -10.99 8.94
N ILE A 126 6.98 -11.36 8.66
CA ILE A 126 7.31 -12.64 8.02
C ILE A 126 8.11 -13.50 9.00
N PRO A 127 7.59 -14.70 9.38
CA PRO A 127 8.36 -15.67 10.14
C PRO A 127 9.45 -16.32 9.29
N PHE A 128 10.60 -16.58 9.87
CA PHE A 128 11.66 -17.39 9.28
C PHE A 128 12.41 -18.16 10.37
N ARG A 129 13.14 -19.21 10.00
CA ARG A 129 14.12 -19.87 10.87
C ARG A 129 15.52 -19.45 10.43
N GLU A 130 16.39 -19.13 11.38
CA GLU A 130 17.82 -19.02 11.08
C GLU A 130 18.35 -20.45 10.91
N VAL A 131 19.07 -20.70 9.81
CA VAL A 131 19.79 -21.97 9.64
C VAL A 131 21.04 -21.83 10.51
N GLU A 132 21.16 -22.64 11.56
CA GLU A 132 22.44 -22.79 12.25
C GLU A 132 23.41 -23.33 11.20
N VAL A 133 24.44 -22.55 10.88
CA VAL A 133 25.58 -23.08 10.15
C VAL A 133 26.21 -24.07 11.12
N ASP A 134 25.92 -25.34 10.94
CA ASP A 134 26.63 -26.42 11.61
C ASP A 134 28.12 -26.07 11.47
N ALA A 135 28.77 -25.80 12.61
CA ALA A 135 30.21 -25.69 12.71
C ALA A 135 30.80 -27.11 12.51
N VAL A 136 30.61 -27.65 11.31
CA VAL A 136 31.15 -28.90 10.84
C VAL A 136 32.00 -28.56 9.62
N GLU A 137 33.22 -28.09 9.88
CA GLU A 137 34.39 -28.82 9.44
C GLU A 137 35.63 -28.33 10.19
N ARG A 138 36.50 -29.30 10.50
CA ARG A 138 37.72 -29.21 11.31
C ARG A 138 38.82 -28.39 10.64
#